data_AF-A0A099IZY9-F1
#
_entry.id   AF-A0A099IZY9-F1
#
_cell.length_a   1.000
_cell.length_b   1.000
_cell.length_c   1.000
_cell.angle_alpha   90.00
_cell.angle_beta   90.00
_cell.angle_gamma   90.00
#
_symmetry.space_group_name_H-M   'P 1'
#
loop_
_entity.id
_entity.type
_entity.pdbx_description
1 polymer ?
#
loop_
_entity_poly.entity_id
_entity_poly.type
_entity_poly.pdbx_seq_one_letter_code
_entity_poly.pdbx_strand_id
1 'polypeptide(L)'
;SAAFIREQVVAPLLAEGLPESFRMYGVCEKGAVWFAIGAQGMGEIAVDESVALPQTVVDALRLLVHEDFADTMFFDETKQAMVSVEQRTDVDSEAYKACQPAFNQAAFAILERHGLGVRFEDQVAPNAAGEVPFRLDATIISTDIESVTLDKNHAAERALAFFAEGGPLPHLWRSVGDSRSDYRMADHLHEAGYDVSHVDVRPLDGILDRPYPVIVMGEQIHDEAGASFLDHWVEKLGLR
;
A
#
# COMPACT_ATOMS: atom_id res chain seq x y z
N SER A 1 -5.22 -5.65 2.74
CA SER A 1 -6.57 -5.18 2.40
C SER A 1 -7.31 -4.69 3.64
N ALA A 2 -8.49 -4.08 3.48
CA ALA A 2 -9.32 -3.61 4.60
C ALA A 2 -9.74 -4.76 5.54
N ALA A 3 -9.98 -5.97 5.01
CA ALA A 3 -10.28 -7.16 5.79
C ALA A 3 -9.11 -7.55 6.73
N PHE A 4 -7.89 -7.59 6.20
CA PHE A 4 -6.68 -7.83 7.01
C PHE A 4 -6.55 -6.80 8.14
N ILE A 5 -6.72 -5.50 7.86
CA ILE A 5 -6.64 -4.46 8.90
C ILE A 5 -7.72 -4.66 9.98
N ARG A 6 -8.95 -5.01 9.58
CA ARG A 6 -10.03 -5.29 10.53
C ARG A 6 -9.65 -6.40 11.50
N GLU A 7 -9.15 -7.51 10.98
CA GLU A 7 -8.94 -8.75 11.74
C GLU A 7 -7.61 -8.78 12.49
N GLN A 8 -6.53 -8.33 11.86
CA GLN A 8 -5.17 -8.50 12.37
C GLN A 8 -4.64 -7.28 13.11
N VAL A 9 -5.27 -6.11 12.93
CA VAL A 9 -4.83 -4.86 13.58
C VAL A 9 -5.92 -4.31 14.49
N VAL A 10 -7.10 -4.00 13.97
CA VAL A 10 -8.14 -3.30 14.73
C VAL A 10 -8.72 -4.20 15.83
N ALA A 11 -9.05 -5.46 15.53
CA ALA A 11 -9.62 -6.37 16.52
C ALA A 11 -8.67 -6.63 17.72
N PRO A 12 -7.36 -6.92 17.51
CA PRO A 12 -6.41 -7.02 18.63
C PRO A 12 -6.29 -5.72 19.43
N LEU A 13 -6.17 -4.57 18.78
CA LEU A 13 -6.07 -3.28 19.47
C LEU A 13 -7.30 -3.01 20.35
N LEU A 14 -8.51 -3.31 19.87
CA LEU A 14 -9.72 -3.19 20.66
C LEU A 14 -9.74 -4.13 21.88
N ALA A 15 -9.26 -5.37 21.71
CA ALA A 15 -9.19 -6.34 22.80
C ALA A 15 -8.26 -5.88 23.93
N GLU A 16 -7.18 -5.17 23.59
CA GLU A 16 -6.23 -4.57 24.54
C GLU A 16 -6.73 -3.24 25.15
N GLY A 17 -7.81 -2.66 24.62
CA GLY A 17 -8.50 -1.50 25.19
C GLY A 17 -8.03 -0.15 24.66
N LEU A 18 -8.52 0.23 23.47
CA LEU A 18 -8.30 1.57 22.92
C LEU A 18 -9.05 2.65 23.73
N PRO A 19 -8.40 3.77 24.12
CA PRO A 19 -9.05 4.87 24.82
C PRO A 19 -10.19 5.48 23.99
N GLU A 20 -11.29 5.93 24.59
CA GLU A 20 -12.43 6.50 23.84
C GLU A 20 -12.07 7.71 22.96
N SER A 21 -11.02 8.46 23.33
CA SER A 21 -10.60 9.67 22.64
C SER A 21 -9.52 9.46 21.56
N PHE A 22 -9.13 8.22 21.26
CA PHE A 22 -8.13 7.99 20.21
C PHE A 22 -8.70 8.30 18.83
N ARG A 23 -7.80 8.65 17.91
CA ARG A 23 -8.13 8.91 16.51
C ARG A 23 -7.27 8.02 15.66
N MET A 24 -7.88 7.11 14.92
CA MET A 24 -7.18 6.21 14.03
C MET A 24 -7.92 6.12 12.70
N TYR A 25 -7.15 5.97 11.63
CA TYR A 25 -7.65 6.02 10.27
C TYR A 25 -6.88 5.01 9.44
N GLY A 26 -7.62 4.11 8.79
CA GLY A 26 -7.04 3.15 7.88
C GLY A 26 -7.09 3.67 6.47
N VAL A 27 -5.95 3.60 5.78
CA VAL A 27 -5.85 3.88 4.35
C VAL A 27 -5.18 2.67 3.70
N CYS A 28 -5.88 2.04 2.77
CA CYS A 28 -5.47 0.85 2.04
C CYS A 28 -5.35 1.16 0.54
N GLU A 29 -4.75 0.23 -0.21
CA GLU A 29 -4.69 0.28 -1.68
C GLU A 29 -4.14 1.62 -2.20
N LYS A 30 -3.01 2.03 -1.60
CA LYS A 30 -2.27 3.25 -1.95
C LYS A 30 -3.16 4.52 -1.96
N GLY A 31 -4.17 4.53 -1.09
CA GLY A 31 -5.08 5.65 -0.93
C GLY A 31 -6.39 5.51 -1.68
N ALA A 32 -6.75 4.36 -2.23
CA ALA A 32 -8.05 4.17 -2.87
C ALA A 32 -9.14 3.68 -1.91
N VAL A 33 -8.77 3.08 -0.78
CA VAL A 33 -9.72 2.52 0.19
C VAL A 33 -9.43 3.09 1.57
N TRP A 34 -10.45 3.54 2.30
CA TRP A 34 -10.24 4.15 3.61
C TRP A 34 -11.42 3.99 4.56
N PHE A 35 -11.15 4.14 5.85
CA PHE A 35 -12.14 4.00 6.92
C PHE A 35 -11.64 4.62 8.23
N ALA A 36 -12.56 5.21 8.99
CA ALA A 36 -12.28 5.62 10.37
C ALA A 36 -12.23 4.39 11.30
N ILE A 37 -11.36 4.45 12.31
CA ILE A 37 -11.28 3.45 13.38
C ILE A 37 -11.55 4.17 14.69
N GLY A 38 -12.56 3.70 15.42
CA GLY A 38 -12.96 4.23 16.72
C GLY A 38 -13.14 3.13 17.77
N ALA A 39 -13.72 3.47 18.92
CA ALA A 39 -13.87 2.53 20.03
C ALA A 39 -14.80 1.33 19.72
N GLN A 40 -15.62 1.44 18.68
CA GLN A 40 -16.46 0.35 18.15
C GLN A 40 -15.76 -0.43 17.03
N GLY A 41 -14.50 -0.12 16.75
CA GLY A 41 -13.69 -0.69 15.69
C GLY A 41 -13.76 0.07 14.38
N MET A 42 -13.63 -0.68 13.30
CA MET A 42 -13.54 -0.17 11.95
C MET A 42 -14.92 0.24 11.44
N GLY A 43 -15.05 1.51 11.05
CA GLY A 43 -16.26 2.11 10.48
C GLY A 43 -16.54 1.65 9.04
N GLU A 44 -17.42 2.40 8.37
CA GLU A 44 -17.74 2.16 6.96
C GLU A 44 -16.51 2.33 6.07
N ILE A 45 -16.39 1.42 5.10
CA ILE A 45 -15.32 1.45 4.11
C ILE A 45 -15.77 2.34 2.96
N ALA A 46 -14.96 3.34 2.66
CA ALA A 46 -15.09 4.15 1.46
C ALA A 46 -14.06 3.69 0.41
N VAL A 47 -14.49 3.67 -0.85
CA VAL A 47 -13.70 3.27 -2.01
C VAL A 47 -13.75 4.39 -3.05
N ASP A 48 -12.60 4.71 -3.63
CA ASP A 48 -12.46 5.71 -4.68
C ASP A 48 -12.71 5.02 -6.04
N GLU A 49 -13.97 4.96 -6.43
CA GLU A 49 -14.36 4.32 -7.70
C GLU A 49 -13.77 5.03 -8.93
N SER A 50 -13.26 6.26 -8.79
CA SER A 50 -12.68 7.02 -9.91
C SER A 50 -11.33 6.48 -10.38
N VAL A 51 -10.65 5.68 -9.54
CA VAL A 51 -9.36 5.07 -9.83
C VAL A 51 -9.46 3.55 -10.06
N ALA A 52 -10.66 2.99 -9.98
CA ALA A 52 -10.91 1.56 -10.13
C ALA A 52 -10.79 1.11 -11.59
N LEU A 53 -10.33 -0.14 -11.78
CA LEU A 53 -10.39 -0.77 -13.10
C LEU A 53 -11.84 -1.14 -13.45
N PRO A 54 -12.25 -1.03 -14.72
CA PRO A 54 -13.54 -1.56 -15.17
C PRO A 54 -13.65 -3.05 -14.86
N GLN A 55 -14.81 -3.48 -14.37
CA GLN A 55 -15.06 -4.87 -13.97
C GLN A 55 -14.74 -5.89 -15.07
N THR A 56 -14.99 -5.55 -16.33
CA THR A 56 -14.69 -6.43 -17.48
C THR A 56 -13.19 -6.72 -17.63
N VAL A 57 -12.33 -5.79 -17.23
CA VAL A 57 -10.87 -5.98 -17.23
C VAL A 57 -10.44 -6.78 -16.00
N VAL A 58 -11.02 -6.48 -14.84
CA VAL A 58 -10.81 -7.27 -13.60
C VAL A 58 -11.14 -8.75 -13.83
N ASP A 59 -12.28 -9.04 -14.46
CA ASP A 59 -12.71 -10.40 -14.76
C ASP A 59 -11.80 -11.10 -15.76
N ALA A 60 -11.31 -10.38 -16.79
CA ALA A 60 -10.36 -10.92 -17.75
C ALA A 60 -9.00 -11.24 -17.11
N LEU A 61 -8.51 -10.40 -16.18
CA LEU A 61 -7.29 -10.65 -15.43
C LEU A 61 -7.44 -11.82 -14.46
N ARG A 62 -8.58 -11.93 -13.78
CA ARG A 62 -8.90 -13.08 -12.92
C ARG A 62 -8.89 -14.38 -13.72
N LEU A 63 -9.52 -14.37 -14.89
CA LEU A 63 -9.55 -15.53 -15.77
C LEU A 63 -8.15 -15.90 -16.26
N LEU A 64 -7.36 -14.90 -16.68
CA LEU A 64 -5.95 -15.09 -17.06
C LEU A 64 -5.16 -15.80 -15.96
N VAL A 65 -5.26 -15.33 -14.72
CA VAL A 65 -4.56 -15.96 -13.59
C VAL A 65 -5.03 -17.40 -13.40
N HIS A 66 -6.34 -17.62 -13.40
CA HIS A 66 -6.92 -18.93 -13.17
C HIS A 66 -6.55 -19.95 -14.27
N GLU A 67 -6.57 -19.56 -15.54
CA GLU A 67 -6.34 -20.48 -16.67
C GLU A 67 -4.86 -20.72 -16.95
N ASP A 68 -4.03 -19.67 -16.86
CA ASP A 68 -2.66 -19.72 -17.39
C ASP A 68 -1.56 -19.64 -16.31
N PHE A 69 -1.87 -19.12 -15.11
CA PHE A 69 -0.86 -18.78 -14.10
C PHE A 69 -1.12 -19.34 -12.69
N ALA A 70 -2.19 -20.11 -12.50
CA ALA A 70 -2.64 -20.58 -11.19
C ALA A 70 -1.64 -21.51 -10.47
N ASP A 71 -0.69 -22.08 -11.20
CA ASP A 71 0.38 -22.92 -10.67
C ASP A 71 1.42 -22.14 -9.86
N THR A 72 1.55 -20.82 -10.10
CA THR A 72 2.58 -19.98 -9.44
C THR A 72 2.03 -18.74 -8.77
N MET A 73 0.83 -18.30 -9.16
CA MET A 73 0.21 -17.06 -8.71
C MET A 73 -1.25 -17.26 -8.30
N PHE A 74 -1.78 -16.33 -7.52
CA PHE A 74 -3.21 -16.23 -7.26
C PHE A 74 -3.68 -14.78 -7.37
N PHE A 75 -4.96 -14.62 -7.69
CA PHE A 75 -5.61 -13.33 -7.76
C PHE A 75 -6.10 -12.95 -6.34
N ASP A 76 -5.65 -11.81 -5.79
CA ASP A 76 -6.13 -11.35 -4.49
C ASP A 76 -7.54 -10.75 -4.62
N GLU A 77 -8.55 -11.55 -4.26
CA GLU A 77 -9.97 -11.15 -4.29
C GLU A 77 -10.34 -10.11 -3.22
N THR A 78 -9.41 -9.72 -2.34
CA THR A 78 -9.69 -8.76 -1.26
C THR A 78 -9.42 -7.29 -1.65
N LYS A 79 -8.87 -7.04 -2.84
CA LYS A 79 -8.66 -5.68 -3.36
C LYS A 79 -9.95 -5.12 -3.96
N GLN A 80 -10.20 -3.83 -3.75
CA GLN A 80 -11.46 -3.19 -4.14
C GLN A 80 -11.30 -2.19 -5.29
N ALA A 81 -10.18 -1.49 -5.38
CA ALA A 81 -9.92 -0.44 -6.38
C ALA A 81 -8.76 -0.78 -7.33
N MET A 82 -8.00 -1.83 -7.02
CA MET A 82 -6.87 -2.27 -7.83
C MET A 82 -6.90 -3.79 -8.03
N VAL A 83 -6.13 -4.28 -8.99
CA VAL A 83 -5.85 -5.72 -9.10
C VAL A 83 -4.48 -5.98 -8.48
N SER A 84 -4.38 -7.05 -7.70
CA SER A 84 -3.11 -7.55 -7.18
C SER A 84 -3.05 -9.05 -7.45
N VAL A 85 -2.00 -9.47 -8.15
CA VAL A 85 -1.73 -10.89 -8.42
C VAL A 85 -0.47 -11.26 -7.69
N GLU A 86 -0.60 -12.15 -6.72
CA GLU A 86 0.44 -12.46 -5.74
C GLU A 86 1.03 -13.84 -5.98
N GLN A 87 2.30 -14.00 -5.61
CA GLN A 87 2.99 -15.28 -5.56
C GLN A 87 2.26 -16.22 -4.60
N ARG A 88 2.05 -17.46 -5.02
CA ARG A 88 1.60 -18.52 -4.12
C ARG A 88 2.64 -18.83 -3.03
N THR A 89 2.21 -18.93 -1.78
CA THR A 89 3.08 -19.17 -0.63
C THR A 89 3.66 -20.59 -0.58
N ASP A 90 3.05 -21.55 -1.30
CA ASP A 90 3.51 -22.93 -1.42
C ASP A 90 4.40 -23.19 -2.65
N VAL A 91 4.78 -22.14 -3.38
CA VAL A 91 5.59 -22.21 -4.60
C VAL A 91 6.93 -21.51 -4.38
N ASP A 92 8.00 -22.09 -4.95
CA ASP A 92 9.34 -21.52 -4.91
C ASP A 92 9.41 -20.16 -5.61
N SER A 93 10.15 -19.22 -5.02
CA SER A 93 10.26 -17.85 -5.52
C SER A 93 10.90 -17.79 -6.91
N GLU A 94 11.82 -18.71 -7.23
CA GLU A 94 12.43 -18.76 -8.56
C GLU A 94 11.43 -19.22 -9.63
N ALA A 95 10.51 -20.12 -9.30
CA ALA A 95 9.43 -20.53 -10.20
C ALA A 95 8.45 -19.38 -10.47
N TYR A 96 8.09 -18.63 -9.43
CA TYR A 96 7.28 -17.41 -9.57
C TYR A 96 7.98 -16.37 -10.46
N LYS A 97 9.23 -16.03 -10.18
CA LYS A 97 10.01 -15.04 -10.94
C LYS A 97 10.20 -15.44 -12.40
N ALA A 98 10.32 -16.73 -12.70
CA ALA A 98 10.39 -17.21 -14.08
C ALA A 98 9.06 -17.01 -14.83
N CYS A 99 7.93 -17.04 -14.13
CA CYS A 99 6.59 -16.92 -14.70
C CYS A 99 6.08 -15.47 -14.77
N GLN A 100 6.47 -14.62 -13.81
CA GLN A 100 6.01 -13.24 -13.66
C GLN A 100 6.14 -12.37 -14.93
N PRO A 101 7.25 -12.41 -15.70
CA PRO A 101 7.34 -11.63 -16.92
C PRO A 101 6.25 -11.99 -17.94
N ALA A 102 5.92 -13.28 -18.09
CA ALA A 102 4.88 -13.72 -19.03
C ALA A 102 3.48 -13.25 -18.58
N PHE A 103 3.20 -13.32 -17.28
CA PHE A 103 1.97 -12.76 -16.71
C PHE A 103 1.87 -11.25 -16.99
N ASN A 104 2.93 -10.49 -16.70
CA ASN A 104 2.93 -9.02 -16.88
C ASN A 104 2.64 -8.63 -18.33
N GLN A 105 3.24 -9.32 -19.31
CA GLN A 105 2.97 -9.07 -20.72
C GLN A 105 1.52 -9.41 -21.11
N ALA A 106 0.99 -10.53 -20.63
CA ALA A 106 -0.39 -10.93 -20.91
C ALA A 106 -1.40 -9.96 -20.28
N ALA A 107 -1.17 -9.53 -19.05
CA ALA A 107 -1.96 -8.53 -18.36
C ALA A 107 -1.92 -7.18 -19.09
N PHE A 108 -0.74 -6.69 -19.48
CA PHE A 108 -0.59 -5.47 -20.28
C PHE A 108 -1.42 -5.54 -21.57
N ALA A 109 -1.34 -6.65 -22.31
CA ALA A 109 -2.11 -6.85 -23.54
C ALA A 109 -3.63 -6.90 -23.31
N ILE A 110 -4.10 -7.37 -22.14
CA ILE A 110 -5.51 -7.28 -21.76
C ILE A 110 -5.92 -5.82 -21.61
N LEU A 111 -5.17 -5.01 -20.84
CA LEU A 111 -5.49 -3.60 -20.64
C LEU A 111 -5.51 -2.84 -21.98
N GLU A 112 -4.50 -3.03 -22.81
CA GLU A 112 -4.40 -2.40 -24.13
C GLU A 112 -5.59 -2.77 -25.04
N ARG A 113 -5.94 -4.06 -25.12
CA ARG A 113 -7.06 -4.54 -25.94
C ARG A 113 -8.42 -4.01 -25.49
N HIS A 114 -8.57 -3.74 -24.19
CA HIS A 114 -9.76 -3.09 -23.65
C HIS A 114 -9.75 -1.56 -23.82
N GLY A 115 -8.72 -1.00 -24.48
CA GLY A 115 -8.58 0.42 -24.73
C GLY A 115 -8.20 1.21 -23.48
N LEU A 116 -7.72 0.55 -22.42
CA LEU A 116 -7.18 1.24 -21.25
C LEU A 116 -5.77 1.70 -21.54
N GLY A 117 -5.49 2.95 -21.14
CA GLY A 117 -4.15 3.48 -21.22
C GLY A 117 -3.30 2.90 -20.09
N VAL A 118 -2.20 2.24 -20.43
CA VAL A 118 -1.38 1.46 -19.50
C VAL A 118 0.11 1.64 -19.78
N ARG A 119 0.91 1.63 -18.71
CA ARG A 119 2.37 1.52 -18.80
C ARG A 119 2.91 0.36 -17.98
N PHE A 120 4.00 -0.23 -18.45
CA PHE A 120 4.79 -1.21 -17.72
C PHE A 120 6.24 -1.09 -18.14
N GLU A 121 7.14 -0.77 -17.20
CA GLU A 121 8.55 -0.46 -17.50
C GLU A 121 8.65 0.62 -18.61
N ASP A 122 9.37 0.33 -19.70
CA ASP A 122 9.52 1.20 -20.86
C ASP A 122 8.35 1.11 -21.87
N GLN A 123 7.40 0.18 -21.65
CA GLN A 123 6.24 -0.01 -22.52
C GLN A 123 5.10 0.93 -22.13
N VAL A 124 4.52 1.59 -23.14
CA VAL A 124 3.40 2.53 -22.96
C VAL A 124 2.39 2.33 -24.09
N ALA A 125 1.14 2.09 -23.73
CA ALA A 125 0.00 2.02 -24.64
C ALA A 125 -1.04 3.05 -24.17
N PRO A 126 -1.18 4.22 -24.82
CA PRO A 126 -2.19 5.20 -24.45
C PRO A 126 -3.60 4.78 -24.87
N ASN A 127 -4.62 5.25 -24.16
CA ASN A 127 -6.02 5.07 -24.55
C ASN A 127 -6.38 5.92 -25.79
N ALA A 128 -7.64 5.85 -26.25
CA ALA A 128 -8.13 6.63 -27.38
C ALA A 128 -8.02 8.16 -27.21
N ALA A 129 -7.91 8.66 -25.97
CA ALA A 129 -7.70 10.07 -25.64
C ALA A 129 -6.22 10.45 -25.50
N GLY A 130 -5.29 9.50 -25.66
CA GLY A 130 -3.85 9.72 -25.48
C GLY A 130 -3.37 9.61 -24.02
N GLU A 131 -4.22 9.17 -23.10
CA GLU A 131 -3.94 9.13 -21.66
C GLU A 131 -3.39 7.75 -21.25
N VAL A 132 -2.66 7.72 -20.12
CA VAL A 132 -2.09 6.49 -19.54
C VAL A 132 -2.47 6.41 -18.05
N PRO A 133 -3.75 6.21 -17.71
CA PRO A 133 -4.23 6.27 -16.34
C PRO A 133 -3.81 5.08 -15.48
N PHE A 134 -3.38 3.95 -16.06
CA PHE A 134 -3.01 2.75 -15.30
C PHE A 134 -1.53 2.38 -15.46
N ARG A 135 -1.00 1.63 -14.49
CA ARG A 135 0.32 1.00 -14.53
C ARG A 135 0.26 -0.43 -14.03
N LEU A 136 1.17 -1.25 -14.53
CA LEU A 136 1.59 -2.47 -13.85
C LEU A 136 2.81 -2.14 -12.99
N ASP A 137 2.80 -2.58 -11.74
CA ASP A 137 3.90 -2.42 -10.78
C ASP A 137 4.30 -3.80 -10.24
N ALA A 138 5.38 -4.35 -10.80
CA ALA A 138 5.89 -5.67 -10.43
C ALA A 138 6.87 -5.57 -9.26
N THR A 139 6.61 -6.38 -8.23
CA THR A 139 7.45 -6.51 -7.03
C THR A 139 8.03 -7.92 -6.93
N ILE A 140 8.76 -8.21 -5.85
CA ILE A 140 9.38 -9.52 -5.61
C ILE A 140 8.33 -10.63 -5.48
N ILE A 141 7.13 -10.32 -4.96
CA ILE A 141 6.10 -11.31 -4.61
C ILE A 141 4.74 -11.01 -5.25
N SER A 142 4.60 -9.95 -6.03
CA SER A 142 3.31 -9.59 -6.64
C SER A 142 3.48 -8.76 -7.90
N THR A 143 2.41 -8.65 -8.68
CA THR A 143 2.23 -7.58 -9.65
C THR A 143 0.91 -6.87 -9.33
N ASP A 144 0.99 -5.57 -9.04
CA ASP A 144 -0.17 -4.71 -8.88
C ASP A 144 -0.55 -4.06 -10.22
N ILE A 145 -1.85 -3.91 -10.49
CA ILE A 145 -2.38 -3.15 -11.62
C ILE A 145 -3.32 -2.09 -11.06
N GLU A 146 -2.95 -0.84 -11.26
CA GLU A 146 -3.49 0.28 -10.48
C GLU A 146 -3.47 1.61 -11.24
N SER A 147 -4.25 2.57 -10.76
CA SER A 147 -4.17 3.94 -11.26
C SER A 147 -2.80 4.57 -10.98
N VAL A 148 -2.27 5.33 -11.93
CA VAL A 148 -1.02 6.08 -11.77
C VAL A 148 -1.10 7.19 -10.72
N THR A 149 -2.30 7.60 -10.34
CA THR A 149 -2.54 8.62 -9.29
C THR A 149 -2.41 8.05 -7.88
N LEU A 150 -2.45 6.72 -7.74
CA LEU A 150 -2.35 6.06 -6.45
C LEU A 150 -0.89 5.86 -6.06
N ASP A 151 -0.55 6.30 -4.86
CA ASP A 151 0.74 6.03 -4.24
C ASP A 151 0.72 6.34 -2.74
N LYS A 152 1.84 6.09 -2.06
CA LYS A 152 1.95 6.29 -0.62
C LYS A 152 1.85 7.76 -0.19
N ASN A 153 2.21 8.71 -1.05
CA ASN A 153 1.94 10.14 -0.80
C ASN A 153 0.44 10.47 -0.84
N HIS A 154 -0.32 9.92 -1.78
CA HIS A 154 -1.78 10.08 -1.85
C HIS A 154 -2.47 9.51 -0.60
N ALA A 155 -1.99 8.37 -0.11
CA ALA A 155 -2.46 7.82 1.16
C ALA A 155 -2.15 8.75 2.35
N ALA A 156 -0.96 9.37 2.39
CA ALA A 156 -0.59 10.33 3.42
C ALA A 156 -1.44 11.61 3.37
N GLU A 157 -1.70 12.14 2.17
CA GLU A 157 -2.59 13.29 1.95
C GLU A 157 -4.00 13.02 2.50
N ARG A 158 -4.56 11.85 2.18
CA ARG A 158 -5.88 11.43 2.65
C ARG A 158 -5.92 11.29 4.17
N ALA A 159 -4.86 10.76 4.78
CA ALA A 159 -4.75 10.70 6.23
C ALA A 159 -4.68 12.09 6.89
N LEU A 160 -3.90 13.02 6.34
CA LEU A 160 -3.83 14.40 6.83
C LEU A 160 -5.19 15.10 6.75
N ALA A 161 -5.90 14.95 5.63
CA ALA A 161 -7.24 15.53 5.46
C ALA A 161 -8.21 15.04 6.54
N PHE A 162 -8.27 13.73 6.77
CA PHE A 162 -9.08 13.15 7.85
C PHE A 162 -8.68 13.69 9.23
N PHE A 163 -7.37 13.76 9.52
CA PHE A 163 -6.93 14.25 10.82
C PHE A 163 -7.17 15.75 11.01
N ALA A 164 -7.22 16.55 9.95
CA ALA A 164 -7.51 17.98 10.02
C ALA A 164 -8.97 18.26 10.40
N GLU A 165 -9.91 17.38 10.01
CA GLU A 165 -11.34 17.53 10.34
C GLU A 165 -11.61 17.46 11.85
N GLY A 166 -10.83 16.67 12.59
CA GLY A 166 -10.99 16.51 14.04
C GLY A 166 -10.12 17.44 14.90
N GLY A 167 -9.46 18.43 14.31
CA GLY A 167 -8.69 19.45 15.04
C GLY A 167 -7.28 19.71 14.50
N PRO A 168 -6.49 20.53 15.20
CA PRO A 168 -5.13 20.86 14.79
C PRO A 168 -4.25 19.61 14.61
N LEU A 169 -3.49 19.58 13.52
CA LEU A 169 -2.55 18.51 13.23
C LEU A 169 -1.29 18.65 14.10
N PRO A 170 -0.71 17.54 14.59
CA PRO A 170 0.59 17.59 15.24
C PRO A 170 1.66 18.05 14.24
N HIS A 171 2.68 18.76 14.75
CA HIS A 171 3.82 19.16 13.92
C HIS A 171 4.79 17.99 13.68
N LEU A 172 4.79 16.99 14.57
CA LEU A 172 5.71 15.87 14.56
C LEU A 172 5.04 14.63 13.97
N TRP A 173 5.63 14.06 12.92
CA TRP A 173 5.13 12.87 12.23
C TRP A 173 6.21 11.79 12.10
N ARG A 174 5.79 10.53 12.18
CA ARG A 174 6.65 9.37 11.96
C ARG A 174 5.95 8.45 10.98
N SER A 175 6.65 8.11 9.90
CA SER A 175 6.23 7.03 9.01
C SER A 175 7.12 5.83 9.24
N VAL A 176 6.59 4.63 8.99
CA VAL A 176 7.31 3.36 9.11
C VAL A 176 7.03 2.59 7.83
N GLY A 177 8.05 2.01 7.21
CA GLY A 177 7.90 1.27 5.95
C GLY A 177 9.05 0.32 5.68
N ASP A 178 8.78 -0.68 4.86
CA ASP A 178 9.70 -1.75 4.47
C ASP A 178 10.10 -1.68 3.00
N SER A 179 9.53 -0.74 2.25
CA SER A 179 9.78 -0.57 0.83
C SER A 179 10.20 0.86 0.48
N ARG A 180 10.86 1.00 -0.67
CA ARG A 180 11.28 2.31 -1.20
C ARG A 180 10.10 3.24 -1.49
N SER A 181 8.91 2.71 -1.77
CA SER A 181 7.72 3.53 -2.04
C SER A 181 7.16 4.15 -0.76
N ASP A 182 7.37 3.52 0.41
CA ASP A 182 6.89 4.03 1.70
C ASP A 182 7.52 5.36 2.11
N TYR A 183 8.72 5.66 1.62
CA TYR A 183 9.36 6.97 1.77
C TYR A 183 8.49 8.11 1.26
N ARG A 184 7.60 7.86 0.27
CA ARG A 184 6.70 8.89 -0.25
C ARG A 184 5.70 9.40 0.79
N MET A 185 5.42 8.63 1.85
CA MET A 185 4.65 9.14 3.00
C MET A 185 5.42 10.27 3.69
N ALA A 186 6.71 10.05 3.98
CA ALA A 186 7.56 11.05 4.63
C ALA A 186 7.89 12.21 3.70
N ASP A 187 8.10 11.95 2.40
CA ASP A 187 8.33 12.99 1.39
C ASP A 187 7.15 13.98 1.39
N HIS A 188 5.91 13.48 1.32
CA HIS A 188 4.70 14.31 1.35
C HIS A 188 4.59 15.16 2.64
N LEU A 189 4.85 14.55 3.80
CA LEU A 189 4.83 15.25 5.08
C LEU A 189 5.92 16.32 5.18
N HIS A 190 7.12 16.04 4.69
CA HIS A 190 8.23 16.99 4.67
C HIS A 190 7.92 18.19 3.77
N GLU A 191 7.44 17.94 2.55
CA GLU A 191 7.05 18.97 1.58
C GLU A 191 5.93 19.87 2.12
N ALA A 192 5.03 19.31 2.93
CA ALA A 192 3.99 20.05 3.63
C ALA A 192 4.49 20.84 4.86
N GLY A 193 5.78 20.76 5.20
CA GLY A 193 6.43 21.54 6.26
C GLY A 193 6.42 20.91 7.65
N TYR A 194 6.06 19.63 7.78
CA TYR A 194 6.07 18.93 9.06
C TYR A 194 7.48 18.48 9.48
N ASP A 195 7.67 18.29 10.80
CA ASP A 195 8.84 17.61 11.34
C ASP A 195 8.65 16.10 11.22
N VAL A 196 9.33 15.50 10.25
CA VAL A 196 9.15 14.10 9.87
C VAL A 196 10.42 13.28 10.05
N SER A 197 10.24 12.00 10.37
CA SER A 197 11.27 10.99 10.16
C SER A 197 10.64 9.73 9.57
N HIS A 198 11.40 9.01 8.76
CA HIS A 198 11.00 7.72 8.22
C HIS A 198 11.74 6.60 8.94
N VAL A 199 11.02 5.63 9.48
CA VAL A 199 11.60 4.42 10.08
C VAL A 199 11.66 3.36 8.99
N ASP A 200 12.87 3.06 8.54
CA ASP A 200 13.13 2.03 7.53
C ASP A 200 13.35 0.70 8.25
N VAL A 201 12.40 -0.22 8.11
CA VAL A 201 12.47 -1.56 8.73
C VAL A 201 13.13 -2.59 7.81
N ARG A 202 13.68 -2.17 6.67
CA ARG A 202 14.43 -3.03 5.73
C ARG A 202 15.65 -2.29 5.13
N PRO A 203 16.57 -1.79 5.97
CA PRO A 203 17.68 -0.93 5.53
C PRO A 203 18.68 -1.61 4.58
N LEU A 204 18.72 -2.95 4.55
CA LEU A 204 19.62 -3.73 3.68
C LEU A 204 19.30 -3.60 2.19
N ASP A 205 18.07 -3.19 1.86
CA ASP A 205 17.65 -2.90 0.47
C ASP A 205 18.18 -1.54 -0.03
N GLY A 206 18.90 -0.81 0.82
CA GLY A 206 19.53 0.47 0.51
C GLY A 206 18.70 1.67 0.97
N ILE A 207 19.25 2.39 1.94
CA ILE A 207 18.64 3.61 2.50
C ILE A 207 18.69 4.74 1.47
N LEU A 208 17.57 5.44 1.33
CA LEU A 208 17.47 6.59 0.45
C LEU A 208 18.02 7.86 1.10
N ASP A 209 18.85 8.59 0.36
CA ASP A 209 19.25 9.94 0.77
C ASP A 209 18.03 10.88 0.73
N ARG A 210 17.77 11.57 1.85
CA ARG A 210 16.56 12.36 2.09
C ARG A 210 16.85 13.60 2.94
N PRO A 211 16.08 14.69 2.76
CA PRO A 211 16.25 15.93 3.52
C PRO A 211 15.71 15.85 4.96
N TYR A 212 15.23 14.68 5.40
CA TYR A 212 14.74 14.40 6.73
C TYR A 212 15.40 13.13 7.29
N PRO A 213 15.42 12.93 8.63
CA PRO A 213 16.04 11.76 9.22
C PRO A 213 15.39 10.44 8.79
N VAL A 214 16.23 9.48 8.40
CA VAL A 214 15.86 8.07 8.28
C VAL A 214 16.36 7.32 9.51
N ILE A 215 15.46 6.66 10.22
CA ILE A 215 15.71 5.93 11.46
C ILE A 215 15.82 4.45 11.12
N VAL A 216 16.86 3.80 11.65
CA VAL A 216 17.07 2.36 11.57
C VAL A 216 17.24 1.81 12.99
N MET A 217 16.57 0.70 13.29
CA MET A 217 16.55 0.10 14.63
C MET A 217 17.70 -0.90 14.82
N GLY A 218 18.94 -0.41 14.72
CA GLY A 218 20.13 -1.24 14.85
C GLY A 218 20.17 -2.34 13.78
N GLU A 219 20.30 -3.60 14.20
CA GLU A 219 20.30 -4.78 13.32
C GLU A 219 18.89 -5.37 13.11
N GLN A 220 17.86 -4.85 13.78
CA GLN A 220 16.50 -5.36 13.71
C GLN A 220 15.82 -4.96 12.39
N ILE A 221 14.92 -5.82 11.91
CA ILE A 221 14.18 -5.62 10.67
C ILE A 221 12.70 -5.99 10.84
N HIS A 222 11.88 -5.61 9.87
CA HIS A 222 10.45 -5.93 9.77
C HIS A 222 9.71 -5.66 11.10
N ASP A 223 8.99 -6.65 11.61
CA ASP A 223 8.17 -6.55 12.80
C ASP A 223 8.98 -6.23 14.07
N GLU A 224 10.20 -6.76 14.19
CA GLU A 224 11.06 -6.52 15.36
C GLU A 224 11.48 -5.06 15.45
N ALA A 225 11.90 -4.48 14.32
CA ALA A 225 12.24 -3.07 14.23
C ALA A 225 11.02 -2.18 14.51
N GLY A 226 9.87 -2.51 13.94
CA GLY A 226 8.61 -1.80 14.18
C GLY A 226 8.21 -1.81 15.66
N ALA A 227 8.26 -2.97 16.30
CA ALA A 227 7.94 -3.13 17.72
C ALA A 227 8.90 -2.33 18.62
N SER A 228 10.21 -2.43 18.40
CA SER A 228 11.20 -1.68 19.18
C SER A 228 11.05 -0.17 19.02
N PHE A 229 10.66 0.29 17.82
CA PHE A 229 10.37 1.71 17.60
C PHE A 229 9.16 2.19 18.40
N LEU A 230 8.08 1.40 18.45
CA LEU A 230 6.90 1.72 19.26
C LEU A 230 7.23 1.69 20.76
N ASP A 231 7.99 0.69 21.22
CA ASP A 231 8.45 0.58 22.60
C ASP A 231 9.28 1.79 23.04
N HIS A 232 10.21 2.25 22.18
CA HIS A 232 10.96 3.48 22.42
C HIS A 232 10.04 4.69 22.67
N TRP A 233 8.94 4.81 21.91
CA TRP A 233 8.01 5.92 22.08
C TRP A 233 7.13 5.78 23.32
N VAL A 234 6.70 4.58 23.66
CA VAL A 234 5.98 4.31 24.92
C VAL A 234 6.83 4.76 26.11
N GLU A 235 8.12 4.41 26.12
CA GLU A 235 9.06 4.83 27.17
C GLU A 235 9.29 6.35 27.16
N LYS A 236 9.55 6.92 25.98
CA LYS A 236 9.80 8.36 25.81
C LYS A 236 8.62 9.23 26.22
N LEU A 237 7.39 8.74 26.06
CA LEU A 237 6.17 9.43 26.45
C LEU A 237 5.77 9.17 27.91
N GLY A 238 6.47 8.28 28.63
CA GLY A 238 6.17 7.94 30.02
C GLY A 238 4.86 7.20 30.18
N LEU A 239 4.53 6.30 29.23
CA LEU A 239 3.29 5.52 29.22
C LEU A 239 3.45 4.11 29.86
N ARG A 240 4.62 3.83 30.45
CA ARG A 240 4.93 2.62 31.25
C ARG A 240 5.18 3.00 32.71
#